data_AF-A0A8T5ADR1-F1
#
_entry.id   AF-A0A8T5ADR1-F1
#
_cell.length_a   1.000
_cell.length_b   1.000
_cell.length_c   1.000
_cell.angle_alpha   90.00
_cell.angle_beta   90.00
_cell.angle_gamma   90.00
#
_symmetry.space_group_name_H-M   'P 1'
#
loop_
_entity.id
_entity.type
_entity.pdbx_description
1 polymer ?
#
loop_
_entity_poly.entity_id
_entity_poly.type
_entity_poly.pdbx_seq_one_letter_code
_entity_poly.pdbx_strand_id
1 'polypeptide(L)'
;MGSKSDEIYVKKIIAELERYDVEIERRIASAHRTGKHLHRVLDIIYEQTREDTVLITVAGLSDNLSGPVAGRLMLPTIACPPDAEKYGEMKKFSSTATPKGVKVDYAPTPRMAAELAMEKFSKYNFSQIRELREKAYIKELQTLMDDAKLQGVEYPLPMTLWKKGKVRDIYYLGNTLLINSSNRISAFDKNSVTEIDGKGEALNLLSTWWFERTKSIFPNHFISVVDTTMMLVKRAERIDIEWIARDYLYGSMYREYVKGIREFYGVKLPNGLQLAEELPQTILTPTTKTEVGHDIEITKQQAIENKLVTPEEWSICEENTLKLYEFYRKVANQKGLIIPDFKIEMGRYKGEIMQIDEAPTHDSARIWIKKYHEVGKRQENWCLDKEFYRQFLIDSGIDPKRPPDPLPEIPPLIVEEIQKRVIGCYKVFAKNVSLESLDLKSLEEVEEKLGMAVK
;
A
#
# COMPACT_ATOMS: atom_id res chain seq x y z
N MET A 1 16.71 15.82 -13.66
CA MET A 1 16.04 17.12 -13.40
C MET A 1 16.81 18.06 -12.47
N GLY A 2 17.92 17.65 -11.85
CA GLY A 2 18.79 18.54 -11.07
C GLY A 2 19.87 19.23 -11.92
N SER A 3 20.38 20.37 -11.48
CA SER A 3 21.54 21.01 -12.10
C SER A 3 22.83 20.28 -11.73
N LYS A 4 23.76 20.14 -12.70
CA LYS A 4 25.12 19.60 -12.43
C LYS A 4 25.88 20.44 -11.40
N SER A 5 25.60 21.75 -11.33
CA SER A 5 26.18 22.65 -10.32
C SER A 5 25.71 22.31 -8.91
N ASP A 6 24.41 22.02 -8.77
CA ASP A 6 23.78 21.76 -7.47
C ASP A 6 24.23 20.39 -6.96
N GLU A 7 24.46 19.42 -7.84
CA GLU A 7 24.97 18.10 -7.49
C GLU A 7 26.35 18.14 -6.83
N ILE A 8 27.27 18.97 -7.33
CA ILE A 8 28.58 19.16 -6.71
C ILE A 8 28.41 19.74 -5.30
N TYR A 9 27.46 20.64 -5.12
CA TYR A 9 27.19 21.28 -3.83
C TYR A 9 26.53 20.33 -2.82
N VAL A 10 25.56 19.51 -3.27
CA VAL A 10 24.92 18.47 -2.46
C VAL A 10 25.96 17.47 -1.93
N LYS A 11 26.92 17.05 -2.76
CA LYS A 11 28.00 16.14 -2.30
C LYS A 11 28.82 16.71 -1.15
N LYS A 12 29.02 18.03 -1.11
CA LYS A 12 29.73 18.69 0.01
C LYS A 12 28.90 18.64 1.29
N ILE A 13 27.58 18.81 1.19
CA ILE A 13 26.67 18.71 2.35
C ILE A 13 26.68 17.28 2.89
N ILE A 14 26.58 16.28 2.01
CA ILE A 14 26.63 14.87 2.39
C ILE A 14 27.94 14.54 3.12
N ALA A 15 29.08 14.97 2.59
CA ALA A 15 30.38 14.74 3.24
C ALA A 15 30.51 15.37 4.65
N GLU A 16 29.79 16.47 4.92
CA GLU A 16 29.72 17.04 6.28
C GLU A 16 28.77 16.25 7.18
N LEU A 17 27.66 15.74 6.64
CA LEU A 17 26.67 14.93 7.35
C LEU A 17 27.18 13.52 7.69
N GLU A 18 28.01 12.91 6.84
CA GLU A 18 28.64 11.59 7.06
C GLU A 18 29.53 11.54 8.31
N ARG A 19 29.83 12.69 8.93
CA ARG A 19 30.53 12.78 10.22
C ARG A 19 29.63 12.50 11.42
N TYR A 20 28.32 12.43 11.21
CA TYR A 20 27.31 12.18 12.23
C TYR A 20 26.66 10.81 11.99
N ASP A 21 26.17 10.19 13.06
CA ASP A 21 25.46 8.91 12.99
C ASP A 21 23.99 9.13 12.59
N VAL A 22 23.79 9.51 11.32
CA VAL A 22 22.46 9.81 10.76
C VAL A 22 22.29 9.19 9.37
N GLU A 23 21.06 8.78 9.07
CA GLU A 23 20.69 8.28 7.75
C GLU A 23 20.53 9.47 6.78
N ILE A 24 21.14 9.36 5.60
CA ILE A 24 21.16 10.44 4.60
C ILE A 24 20.48 9.96 3.33
N GLU A 25 19.35 10.57 3.00
CA GLU A 25 18.61 10.28 1.77
C GLU A 25 18.67 11.48 0.80
N ARG A 26 19.00 11.22 -0.48
CA ARG A 26 19.06 12.24 -1.52
C ARG A 26 17.89 12.13 -2.48
N ARG A 27 17.12 13.22 -2.61
CA ARG A 27 16.05 13.34 -3.60
C ARG A 27 16.24 14.54 -4.52
N ILE A 28 15.78 14.41 -5.76
CA ILE A 28 15.89 15.46 -6.78
C ILE A 28 14.47 15.89 -7.20
N ALA A 29 14.11 17.13 -6.91
CA ALA A 29 12.83 17.74 -7.28
C ALA A 29 13.05 19.06 -8.06
N SER A 30 12.07 19.49 -8.86
CA SER A 30 12.12 20.77 -9.57
C SER A 30 10.83 21.58 -9.36
N ALA A 31 10.97 22.78 -8.78
CA ALA A 31 9.86 23.71 -8.59
C ALA A 31 9.43 24.44 -9.88
N HIS A 32 10.29 24.51 -10.89
CA HIS A 32 10.10 25.40 -12.06
C HIS A 32 9.44 24.75 -13.28
N ARG A 33 9.40 23.42 -13.39
CA ARG A 33 8.95 22.75 -14.64
C ARG A 33 7.50 22.24 -14.61
N THR A 34 6.91 22.02 -13.44
CA THR A 34 5.47 21.73 -13.24
C THR A 34 5.13 21.66 -11.74
N GLY A 35 4.28 22.55 -11.20
CA GLY A 35 3.89 22.53 -9.78
C GLY A 35 3.31 21.18 -9.31
N LYS A 36 2.53 20.51 -10.16
CA LYS A 36 1.99 19.16 -9.89
C LYS A 36 3.06 18.08 -9.66
N HIS A 37 4.24 18.21 -10.27
CA HIS A 37 5.34 17.25 -10.08
C HIS A 37 6.06 17.46 -8.75
N LEU A 38 6.26 18.72 -8.33
CA LEU A 38 6.78 19.04 -7.01
C LEU A 38 5.85 18.50 -5.92
N HIS A 39 4.53 18.70 -6.05
CA HIS A 39 3.56 18.14 -5.10
C HIS A 39 3.68 16.62 -4.98
N ARG A 40 3.72 15.88 -6.10
CA ARG A 40 3.94 14.42 -6.06
C ARG A 40 5.22 14.03 -5.36
N VAL A 41 6.34 14.70 -5.65
CA VAL A 41 7.62 14.39 -4.98
C VAL A 41 7.55 14.71 -3.49
N LEU A 42 6.88 15.80 -3.10
CA LEU A 42 6.66 16.14 -1.70
C LEU A 42 5.72 15.17 -1.00
N ASP A 43 4.69 14.64 -1.66
CA ASP A 43 3.81 13.63 -1.07
C ASP A 43 4.57 12.31 -0.83
N ILE A 44 5.39 11.88 -1.79
CA ILE A 44 6.30 10.72 -1.62
C ILE A 44 7.27 10.98 -0.47
N ILE A 45 7.85 12.19 -0.36
CA ILE A 45 8.71 12.55 0.77
C ILE A 45 7.90 12.50 2.06
N TYR A 46 6.74 13.14 2.13
CA TYR A 46 5.87 13.14 3.31
C TYR A 46 5.58 11.73 3.83
N GLU A 47 5.28 10.82 2.91
CA GLU A 47 4.90 9.43 3.19
C GLU A 47 6.11 8.57 3.60
N GLN A 48 7.26 8.73 2.94
CA GLN A 48 8.46 7.91 3.17
C GLN A 48 9.38 8.44 4.28
N THR A 49 9.23 9.71 4.64
CA THR A 49 10.10 10.36 5.61
C THR A 49 9.80 9.88 7.02
N ARG A 50 10.82 9.32 7.68
CA ARG A 50 10.75 8.87 9.08
C ARG A 50 10.43 10.04 10.03
N GLU A 51 9.86 9.70 11.17
CA GLU A 51 9.28 10.65 12.15
C GLU A 51 10.29 11.68 12.68
N ASP A 52 11.59 11.42 12.49
CA ASP A 52 12.77 12.17 12.90
C ASP A 52 13.57 12.70 11.70
N THR A 53 12.97 13.53 10.84
CA THR A 53 13.69 14.03 9.65
C THR A 53 13.84 15.54 9.63
N VAL A 54 15.02 15.98 9.23
CA VAL A 54 15.36 17.36 8.91
C VAL A 54 15.68 17.46 7.43
N LEU A 55 15.07 18.43 6.75
CA LEU A 55 15.21 18.60 5.31
C LEU A 55 16.27 19.66 5.03
N ILE A 56 17.23 19.33 4.17
CA ILE A 56 18.15 20.31 3.58
C ILE A 56 17.80 20.47 2.10
N THR A 57 17.38 21.67 1.74
CA THR A 57 16.98 22.04 0.39
C THR A 57 18.11 22.77 -0.29
N VAL A 58 18.41 22.40 -1.54
CA VAL A 58 19.48 22.99 -2.34
C VAL A 58 18.89 23.49 -3.64
N ALA A 59 18.80 24.81 -3.80
CA ALA A 59 18.34 25.44 -5.03
C ALA A 59 19.08 26.76 -5.31
N GLY A 60 19.66 26.88 -6.50
CA GLY A 60 20.24 28.12 -7.00
C GLY A 60 19.19 29.17 -7.41
N LEU A 61 19.65 30.36 -7.79
CA LEU A 61 18.80 31.45 -8.30
C LEU A 61 17.75 31.90 -7.26
N SER A 62 16.47 31.93 -7.59
CA SER A 62 15.40 32.46 -6.72
C SER A 62 14.99 31.55 -5.56
N ASP A 63 15.56 30.33 -5.46
CA ASP A 63 15.25 29.36 -4.39
C ASP A 63 13.74 29.14 -4.15
N ASN A 64 13.01 28.83 -5.23
CA ASN A 64 11.57 28.53 -5.17
C ASN A 64 11.25 27.13 -4.62
N LEU A 65 12.22 26.44 -4.01
CA LEU A 65 12.06 25.07 -3.52
C LEU A 65 11.81 25.05 -2.01
N SER A 66 12.59 25.83 -1.25
CA SER A 66 12.64 25.76 0.21
C SER A 66 11.30 26.06 0.89
N GLY A 67 10.61 27.12 0.46
CA GLY A 67 9.31 27.52 1.00
C GLY A 67 8.19 26.47 0.78
N PRO A 68 7.96 26.02 -0.46
CA PRO A 68 6.98 24.96 -0.74
C PRO A 68 7.26 23.64 0.00
N VAL A 69 8.52 23.23 0.11
CA VAL A 69 8.94 22.04 0.86
C VAL A 69 8.54 22.19 2.34
N ALA A 70 8.94 23.29 2.97
CA ALA A 70 8.67 23.54 4.39
C ALA A 70 7.17 23.62 4.69
N GLY A 71 6.40 24.30 3.84
CA GLY A 71 4.97 24.48 4.03
C GLY A 71 4.16 23.20 3.84
N ARG A 72 4.55 22.32 2.91
CA ARG A 72 3.83 21.06 2.65
C ARG A 72 4.16 19.99 3.68
N LEU A 73 5.43 19.83 4.03
CA LEU A 73 5.89 18.72 4.84
C LEU A 73 5.76 18.97 6.34
N MET A 74 5.73 20.24 6.76
CA MET A 74 5.71 20.64 8.17
C MET A 74 6.90 20.07 8.97
N LEU A 75 8.02 19.80 8.29
CA LEU A 75 9.27 19.33 8.87
C LEU A 75 10.29 20.48 8.99
N PRO A 76 11.23 20.39 9.95
CA PRO A 76 12.35 21.33 10.02
C PRO A 76 13.06 21.38 8.66
N THR A 77 13.07 22.56 8.03
CA THR A 77 13.62 22.76 6.69
C THR A 77 14.70 23.81 6.71
N ILE A 78 15.85 23.46 6.14
CA ILE A 78 17.04 24.31 6.02
C ILE A 78 17.27 24.56 4.54
N ALA A 79 17.32 25.83 4.14
CA ALA A 79 17.78 26.24 2.82
C ALA A 79 19.31 26.35 2.83
N CYS A 80 19.97 25.58 1.98
CA CYS A 80 21.42 25.64 1.75
C CYS A 80 21.72 25.88 0.27
N PRO A 81 21.58 27.13 -0.21
CA PRO A 81 21.74 27.42 -1.62
C PRO A 81 23.21 27.44 -2.06
N PRO A 82 23.53 26.96 -3.28
CA PRO A 82 24.90 26.86 -3.78
C PRO A 82 25.55 28.21 -4.12
N ASP A 83 24.75 29.26 -4.25
CA ASP A 83 25.12 30.61 -4.64
C ASP A 83 25.00 31.64 -3.50
N ALA A 84 24.95 31.15 -2.25
CA ALA A 84 24.90 31.97 -1.03
C ALA A 84 26.01 33.02 -0.98
N GLU A 85 27.25 32.64 -1.25
CA GLU A 85 28.41 33.56 -1.22
C GLU A 85 28.33 34.64 -2.31
N LYS A 86 27.70 34.32 -3.46
CA LYS A 86 27.61 35.22 -4.61
C LYS A 86 26.56 36.31 -4.42
N TYR A 87 25.43 35.97 -3.81
CA TYR A 87 24.27 36.86 -3.72
C TYR A 87 23.97 37.34 -2.28
N GLY A 88 24.64 36.81 -1.27
CA GLY A 88 24.61 37.29 0.11
C GLY A 88 23.18 37.41 0.68
N GLU A 89 22.85 38.58 1.21
CA GLU A 89 21.56 38.86 1.86
C GLU A 89 20.36 38.71 0.91
N MET A 90 20.52 38.96 -0.39
CA MET A 90 19.43 38.73 -1.35
C MET A 90 19.07 37.25 -1.41
N LYS A 91 20.07 36.37 -1.29
CA LYS A 91 19.84 34.93 -1.29
C LYS A 91 19.11 34.49 -0.04
N LYS A 92 19.57 34.93 1.12
CA LYS A 92 18.90 34.70 2.40
C LYS A 92 17.44 35.13 2.34
N PHE A 93 17.16 36.34 1.85
CA PHE A 93 15.80 36.82 1.67
C PHE A 93 14.98 35.88 0.77
N SER A 94 15.48 35.50 -0.41
CA SER A 94 14.75 34.60 -1.31
C SER A 94 14.47 33.22 -0.70
N SER A 95 15.41 32.68 0.08
CA SER A 95 15.29 31.37 0.72
C SER A 95 14.34 31.36 1.92
N THR A 96 14.22 32.49 2.63
CA THR A 96 13.43 32.59 3.88
C THR A 96 12.14 33.40 3.74
N ALA A 97 11.87 34.00 2.58
CA ALA A 97 10.65 34.77 2.33
C ALA A 97 9.44 33.85 2.14
N THR A 98 8.93 33.31 3.24
CA THR A 98 7.81 32.36 3.28
C THR A 98 6.54 32.98 3.89
N PRO A 99 5.35 32.41 3.60
CA PRO A 99 4.11 32.83 4.26
C PRO A 99 4.17 32.68 5.78
N LYS A 100 3.34 33.48 6.49
CA LYS A 100 3.25 33.42 7.95
C LYS A 100 2.96 31.99 8.43
N GLY A 101 3.79 31.48 9.33
CA GLY A 101 3.67 30.13 9.88
C GLY A 101 4.52 29.06 9.18
N VAL A 102 5.07 29.35 7.99
CA VAL A 102 6.06 28.50 7.34
C VAL A 102 7.44 29.04 7.68
N LYS A 103 8.29 28.24 8.34
CA LYS A 103 9.65 28.63 8.72
C LYS A 103 10.67 27.81 7.95
N VAL A 104 11.58 28.52 7.28
CA VAL A 104 12.78 27.96 6.65
C VAL A 104 14.00 28.57 7.34
N ASP A 105 14.87 27.73 7.88
CA ASP A 105 16.16 28.17 8.41
C ASP A 105 17.17 28.30 7.26
N TYR A 106 18.16 29.19 7.38
CA TYR A 106 19.11 29.48 6.31
C TYR A 106 20.52 29.08 6.70
N ALA A 107 21.18 28.29 5.86
CA ALA A 107 22.56 27.86 6.01
C ALA A 107 23.40 28.26 4.79
N PRO A 108 24.28 29.27 4.89
CA PRO A 108 25.05 29.75 3.74
C PRO A 108 26.15 28.78 3.30
N THR A 109 26.52 27.79 4.12
CA THR A 109 27.59 26.83 3.82
C THR A 109 27.15 25.39 4.10
N PRO A 110 27.77 24.39 3.43
CA PRO A 110 27.45 22.98 3.67
C PRO A 110 27.63 22.55 5.13
N ARG A 111 28.71 23.02 5.77
CA ARG A 111 29.00 22.74 7.17
C ARG A 111 27.93 23.29 8.11
N MET A 112 27.52 24.54 7.91
CA MET A 112 26.45 25.14 8.72
C MET A 112 25.12 24.42 8.52
N ALA A 113 24.83 23.91 7.32
CA ALA A 113 23.63 23.14 7.06
C ALA A 113 23.62 21.83 7.85
N ALA A 114 24.76 21.13 7.90
CA ALA A 114 24.92 19.93 8.73
C ALA A 114 24.80 20.24 10.23
N GLU A 115 25.48 21.27 10.73
CA GLU A 115 25.43 21.67 12.15
C GLU A 115 24.00 22.08 12.58
N LEU A 116 23.32 22.89 11.76
CA LEU A 116 21.92 23.26 11.97
C LEU A 116 21.02 22.03 11.94
N ALA A 117 21.24 21.10 11.01
CA ALA A 117 20.44 19.87 10.96
C ALA A 117 20.57 19.10 12.27
N MET A 118 21.78 18.94 12.81
CA MET A 118 21.99 18.25 14.09
C MET A 118 21.36 18.99 15.27
N GLU A 119 21.42 20.32 15.27
CA GLU A 119 20.71 21.13 16.27
C GLU A 119 19.20 20.86 16.23
N LYS A 120 18.61 20.80 15.02
CA LYS A 120 17.18 20.49 14.84
C LYS A 120 16.84 19.10 15.33
N PHE A 121 17.65 18.10 14.99
CA PHE A 121 17.52 16.74 15.51
C PHE A 121 17.50 16.71 17.05
N SER A 122 18.37 17.48 17.71
CA SER A 122 18.44 17.50 19.18
C SER A 122 17.30 18.27 19.88
N LYS A 123 16.69 19.26 19.21
CA LYS A 123 15.76 20.21 19.84
C LYS A 123 14.30 19.92 19.55
N TYR A 124 13.98 19.28 18.44
CA TYR A 124 12.60 19.12 18.02
C TYR A 124 11.93 17.96 18.74
N ASN A 125 10.77 18.25 19.32
CA ASN A 125 9.88 17.21 19.80
C ASN A 125 9.08 16.66 18.61
N PHE A 126 9.64 15.66 17.93
CA PHE A 126 9.03 15.03 16.76
C PHE A 126 7.63 14.46 17.02
N SER A 127 7.30 14.11 18.28
CA SER A 127 5.94 13.71 18.66
C SER A 127 4.91 14.83 18.49
N GLN A 128 5.30 16.08 18.76
CA GLN A 128 4.44 17.25 18.59
C GLN A 128 4.25 17.59 17.11
N ILE A 129 5.29 17.43 16.28
CA ILE A 129 5.19 17.61 14.82
C ILE A 129 4.21 16.59 14.24
N ARG A 130 4.26 15.35 14.71
CA ARG A 130 3.33 14.29 14.31
C ARG A 130 1.88 14.64 14.61
N GLU A 131 1.59 15.11 15.82
CA GLU A 131 0.23 15.54 16.20
C GLU A 131 -0.28 16.68 15.29
N LEU A 132 0.57 17.64 14.97
CA LEU A 132 0.23 18.74 14.06
C LEU A 132 -0.01 18.27 12.62
N ARG A 133 0.82 17.34 12.12
CA ARG A 133 0.67 16.73 10.80
C ARG A 133 -0.65 15.95 10.70
N GLU A 134 -0.96 15.15 11.72
CA GLU A 134 -2.21 14.39 11.77
C GLU A 134 -3.43 15.31 11.81
N LYS A 135 -3.40 16.38 12.62
CA LYS A 135 -4.47 17.40 12.64
C LYS A 135 -4.63 18.10 11.29
N ALA A 136 -3.53 18.45 10.63
CA ALA A 136 -3.57 19.07 9.30
C ALA A 136 -4.17 18.11 8.25
N TYR A 137 -3.77 16.84 8.29
CA TYR A 137 -4.28 15.81 7.40
C TYR A 137 -5.79 15.55 7.62
N ILE A 138 -6.24 15.44 8.87
CA ILE A 138 -7.65 15.31 9.21
C ILE A 138 -8.45 16.49 8.65
N LYS A 139 -7.92 17.71 8.72
CA LYS A 139 -8.58 18.91 8.16
C LYS A 139 -8.66 18.87 6.63
N GLU A 140 -7.63 18.35 5.95
CA GLU A 140 -7.63 18.14 4.50
C GLU A 140 -8.71 17.10 4.11
N LEU A 141 -8.79 15.98 4.83
CA LEU A 141 -9.83 14.96 4.64
C LEU A 141 -11.24 15.53 4.81
N GLN A 142 -11.46 16.38 5.82
CA GLN A 142 -12.74 17.04 6.03
C GLN A 142 -13.13 17.90 4.83
N THR A 143 -12.17 18.65 4.27
CA THR A 143 -12.41 19.49 3.10
C THR A 143 -12.80 18.64 1.88
N LEU A 144 -12.10 17.53 1.64
CA LEU A 144 -12.43 16.58 0.56
C LEU A 144 -13.81 15.98 0.73
N MET A 145 -14.19 15.61 1.95
CA MET A 145 -15.51 15.07 2.25
C MET A 145 -16.63 16.09 1.98
N ASP A 146 -16.43 17.35 2.38
CA ASP A 146 -17.39 18.43 2.14
C ASP A 146 -17.54 18.73 0.64
N ASP A 147 -16.43 18.70 -0.11
CA ASP A 147 -16.41 18.91 -1.57
C ASP A 147 -17.06 17.77 -2.36
N ALA A 148 -16.99 16.53 -1.86
CA ALA A 148 -17.54 15.36 -2.53
C ALA A 148 -19.07 15.39 -2.68
N LYS A 149 -19.78 16.38 -2.10
CA LYS A 149 -21.23 16.60 -2.24
C LYS A 149 -22.03 15.31 -2.10
N LEU A 150 -21.72 14.53 -1.07
CA LEU A 150 -22.45 13.31 -0.71
C LEU A 150 -23.87 13.66 -0.27
N GLN A 151 -24.78 13.87 -1.22
CA GLN A 151 -26.16 14.26 -0.92
C GLN A 151 -26.80 13.25 0.04
N GLY A 152 -27.13 13.69 1.25
CA GLY A 152 -27.87 12.92 2.25
C GLY A 152 -27.03 12.03 3.18
N VAL A 153 -25.70 12.11 3.17
CA VAL A 153 -24.86 11.41 4.14
C VAL A 153 -24.44 12.37 5.27
N GLU A 154 -25.02 12.20 6.45
CA GLU A 154 -24.55 12.89 7.67
C GLU A 154 -23.34 12.15 8.27
N TYR A 155 -22.28 12.90 8.54
CA TYR A 155 -21.09 12.40 9.26
C TYR A 155 -20.66 13.39 10.35
N PRO A 156 -20.23 12.91 11.53
CA PRO A 156 -19.77 13.75 12.62
C PRO A 156 -18.41 14.37 12.30
N LEU A 157 -18.26 15.65 12.65
CA LEU A 157 -16.99 16.36 12.67
C LEU A 157 -16.62 16.68 14.14
N PRO A 158 -15.34 16.53 14.55
CA PRO A 158 -14.18 16.19 13.73
C PRO A 158 -14.06 14.70 13.38
N MET A 159 -13.36 14.39 12.28
CA MET A 159 -13.05 12.99 11.94
C MET A 159 -12.02 12.44 12.94
N THR A 160 -12.16 11.16 13.30
CA THR A 160 -11.23 10.50 14.22
C THR A 160 -10.59 9.30 13.54
N LEU A 161 -9.26 9.18 13.60
CA LEU A 161 -8.55 7.98 13.16
C LEU A 161 -9.00 6.81 14.04
N TRP A 162 -9.69 5.84 13.45
CA TRP A 162 -10.23 4.67 14.14
C TRP A 162 -9.20 3.54 14.19
N LYS A 163 -8.58 3.25 13.06
CA LYS A 163 -7.62 2.15 12.93
C LYS A 163 -6.60 2.47 11.84
N LYS A 164 -5.32 2.38 12.20
CA LYS A 164 -4.21 2.37 11.25
C LYS A 164 -3.85 0.93 10.91
N GLY A 165 -4.25 0.47 9.73
CA GLY A 165 -3.91 -0.85 9.20
C GLY A 165 -2.59 -0.83 8.44
N LYS A 166 -2.15 -2.02 8.01
CA LYS A 166 -0.94 -2.19 7.18
C LYS A 166 -1.00 -1.34 5.91
N VAL A 167 -2.14 -1.38 5.21
CA VAL A 167 -2.34 -0.72 3.91
C VAL A 167 -3.44 0.34 3.95
N ARG A 168 -4.36 0.29 4.92
CA ARG A 168 -5.53 1.18 4.98
C ARG A 168 -5.56 1.95 6.28
N ASP A 169 -5.95 3.22 6.20
CA ASP A 169 -6.27 4.06 7.35
C ASP A 169 -7.79 4.23 7.39
N ILE A 170 -8.40 3.90 8.53
CA ILE A 170 -9.85 3.89 8.70
C ILE A 170 -10.21 5.04 9.64
N TYR A 171 -11.09 5.92 9.19
CA TYR A 171 -11.62 7.04 9.96
C TYR A 171 -13.06 6.79 10.37
N TYR A 172 -13.36 7.09 11.62
CA TYR A 172 -14.69 6.97 12.19
C TYR A 172 -15.53 8.19 11.86
N LEU A 173 -16.73 7.92 11.32
CA LEU A 173 -17.71 8.94 10.92
C LEU A 173 -19.11 8.58 11.46
N GLY A 174 -19.20 8.10 12.70
CA GLY A 174 -20.49 7.78 13.30
C GLY A 174 -21.08 6.47 12.75
N ASN A 175 -22.01 6.58 11.81
CA ASN A 175 -22.70 5.43 11.21
C ASN A 175 -21.95 4.86 9.99
N THR A 176 -20.93 5.56 9.50
CA THR A 176 -20.09 5.17 8.37
C THR A 176 -18.62 5.18 8.75
N LEU A 177 -17.80 4.60 7.89
CA LEU A 177 -16.35 4.67 7.96
C LEU A 177 -15.82 5.27 6.66
N LEU A 178 -14.77 6.08 6.73
CA LEU A 178 -13.96 6.43 5.58
C LEU A 178 -12.73 5.53 5.56
N ILE A 179 -12.56 4.78 4.48
CA ILE A 179 -11.39 3.94 4.28
C ILE A 179 -10.48 4.65 3.29
N ASN A 180 -9.28 5.03 3.73
CA ASN A 180 -8.22 5.54 2.88
C ASN A 180 -7.20 4.43 2.57
N SER A 181 -7.03 4.10 1.30
CA SER A 181 -6.04 3.13 0.82
C SER A 181 -4.71 3.83 0.56
N SER A 182 -3.67 3.47 1.31
CA SER A 182 -2.33 4.06 1.19
C SER A 182 -1.47 3.37 0.12
N ASN A 183 -0.32 3.97 -0.18
CA ASN A 183 0.70 3.39 -1.04
C ASN A 183 1.60 2.37 -0.30
N ARG A 184 1.37 2.14 0.99
CA ARG A 184 2.12 1.17 1.80
C ARG A 184 1.98 -0.24 1.23
N ILE A 185 3.11 -0.96 1.21
CA ILE A 185 3.17 -2.39 0.88
C ILE A 185 3.67 -3.18 2.08
N SER A 186 3.23 -4.43 2.18
CA SER A 186 3.55 -5.33 3.29
C SER A 186 3.79 -6.75 2.80
N ALA A 187 4.65 -7.51 3.45
CA ALA A 187 4.80 -8.93 3.18
C ALA A 187 5.07 -9.64 4.50
N PHE A 188 4.61 -10.90 4.63
CA PHE A 188 4.84 -11.70 5.83
C PHE A 188 4.44 -10.96 7.13
N ASP A 189 3.32 -10.24 7.07
CA ASP A 189 2.79 -9.41 8.15
C ASP A 189 3.63 -8.21 8.60
N LYS A 190 4.70 -7.86 7.88
CA LYS A 190 5.55 -6.69 8.12
C LYS A 190 5.38 -5.65 7.01
N ASN A 191 5.42 -4.37 7.36
CA ASN A 191 5.38 -3.28 6.37
C ASN A 191 6.78 -3.03 5.81
N SER A 192 6.87 -2.59 4.55
CA SER A 192 8.11 -2.05 4.00
C SER A 192 8.28 -0.58 4.38
N VAL A 193 9.54 -0.14 4.43
CA VAL A 193 9.90 1.29 4.46
C VAL A 193 9.63 2.00 3.14
N THR A 194 9.51 1.23 2.04
CA THR A 194 9.22 1.76 0.70
C THR A 194 7.72 1.71 0.42
N GLU A 195 7.18 2.80 -0.13
CA GLU A 195 5.82 2.87 -0.63
C GLU A 195 5.78 2.73 -2.16
N ILE A 196 4.64 2.29 -2.69
CA ILE A 196 4.43 2.06 -4.12
C ILE A 196 3.42 3.09 -4.65
N ASP A 197 3.92 4.12 -5.33
CA ASP A 197 3.08 5.20 -5.87
C ASP A 197 1.91 4.68 -6.71
N GLY A 198 0.70 5.19 -6.43
CA GLY A 198 -0.52 4.83 -7.15
C GLY A 198 -1.11 3.47 -6.75
N LYS A 199 -0.49 2.75 -5.81
CA LYS A 199 -1.05 1.51 -5.25
C LYS A 199 -2.38 1.78 -4.53
N GLY A 200 -2.44 2.80 -3.68
CA GLY A 200 -3.65 3.13 -2.93
C GLY A 200 -4.86 3.40 -3.83
N GLU A 201 -4.65 4.21 -4.87
CA GLU A 201 -5.64 4.51 -5.91
C GLU A 201 -6.08 3.24 -6.64
N ALA A 202 -5.14 2.43 -7.12
CA ALA A 202 -5.46 1.21 -7.86
C ALA A 202 -6.28 0.22 -7.03
N LEU A 203 -5.93 0.03 -5.74
CA LEU A 203 -6.67 -0.84 -4.82
C LEU A 203 -8.08 -0.34 -4.54
N ASN A 204 -8.22 0.96 -4.26
CA ASN A 204 -9.51 1.58 -3.97
C ASN A 204 -10.43 1.52 -5.20
N LEU A 205 -9.94 1.93 -6.38
CA LEU A 205 -10.73 1.96 -7.61
C LEU A 205 -11.08 0.56 -8.12
N LEU A 206 -10.22 -0.44 -7.91
CA LEU A 206 -10.56 -1.83 -8.25
C LEU A 206 -11.62 -2.38 -7.28
N SER A 207 -11.49 -2.12 -5.98
CA SER A 207 -12.46 -2.57 -4.99
C SER A 207 -13.84 -1.98 -5.25
N THR A 208 -13.94 -0.67 -5.50
CA THR A 208 -15.23 -0.02 -5.79
C THR A 208 -15.84 -0.53 -7.10
N TRP A 209 -15.01 -0.79 -8.12
CA TRP A 209 -15.45 -1.39 -9.38
C TRP A 209 -16.05 -2.79 -9.20
N TRP A 210 -15.48 -3.60 -8.29
CA TRP A 210 -16.02 -4.90 -7.91
C TRP A 210 -17.32 -4.77 -7.11
N PHE A 211 -17.35 -3.96 -6.07
CA PHE A 211 -18.53 -3.78 -5.22
C PHE A 211 -19.77 -3.36 -6.01
N GLU A 212 -19.60 -2.47 -7.00
CA GLU A 212 -20.68 -2.07 -7.89
C GLU A 212 -21.25 -3.22 -8.74
N ARG A 213 -20.41 -4.20 -9.09
CA ARG A 213 -20.77 -5.36 -9.91
C ARG A 213 -21.32 -6.53 -9.10
N THR A 214 -20.90 -6.64 -7.84
CA THR A 214 -21.30 -7.75 -6.98
C THR A 214 -22.49 -7.41 -6.08
N LYS A 215 -22.94 -6.14 -6.03
CA LYS A 215 -24.08 -5.72 -5.18
C LYS A 215 -25.39 -6.48 -5.42
N SER A 216 -25.61 -7.00 -6.63
CA SER A 216 -26.78 -7.84 -6.97
C SER A 216 -26.59 -9.32 -6.64
N ILE A 217 -25.35 -9.75 -6.36
CA ILE A 217 -24.99 -11.11 -5.97
C ILE A 217 -25.03 -11.21 -4.45
N PHE A 218 -24.36 -10.28 -3.76
CA PHE A 218 -24.29 -10.21 -2.31
C PHE A 218 -24.16 -8.74 -1.86
N PRO A 219 -24.89 -8.30 -0.82
CA PRO A 219 -24.72 -6.96 -0.27
C PRO A 219 -23.27 -6.69 0.14
N ASN A 220 -22.84 -5.46 -0.01
CA ASN A 220 -21.53 -5.01 0.46
C ASN A 220 -21.64 -3.66 1.17
N HIS A 221 -20.57 -3.32 1.91
CA HIS A 221 -20.54 -2.11 2.72
C HIS A 221 -20.31 -0.81 1.91
N PHE A 222 -20.00 -0.88 0.61
CA PHE A 222 -19.63 0.29 -0.18
C PHE A 222 -20.81 1.25 -0.33
N ILE A 223 -20.55 2.56 -0.14
CA ILE A 223 -21.53 3.63 -0.32
C ILE A 223 -21.14 4.50 -1.52
N SER A 224 -19.93 5.05 -1.51
CA SER A 224 -19.46 5.97 -2.55
C SER A 224 -17.94 6.13 -2.54
N VAL A 225 -17.39 6.55 -3.68
CA VAL A 225 -16.01 7.04 -3.77
C VAL A 225 -15.99 8.49 -3.29
N VAL A 226 -15.11 8.81 -2.34
CA VAL A 226 -14.89 10.19 -1.85
C VAL A 226 -13.71 10.82 -2.57
N ASP A 227 -12.65 10.04 -2.75
CA ASP A 227 -11.47 10.39 -3.55
C ASP A 227 -10.92 9.13 -4.24
N THR A 228 -10.02 9.30 -5.20
CA THR A 228 -9.31 8.22 -5.88
C THR A 228 -8.73 7.17 -4.92
N THR A 229 -8.27 7.54 -3.72
CA THR A 229 -7.78 6.59 -2.71
C THR A 229 -8.78 6.29 -1.59
N MET A 230 -9.94 6.94 -1.57
CA MET A 230 -10.85 6.94 -0.43
C MET A 230 -12.27 6.50 -0.80
N MET A 231 -12.82 5.59 -0.02
CA MET A 231 -14.22 5.18 -0.12
C MET A 231 -14.95 5.36 1.20
N LEU A 232 -16.21 5.75 1.11
CA LEU A 232 -17.14 5.76 2.23
C LEU A 232 -17.86 4.40 2.28
N VAL A 233 -17.93 3.82 3.47
CA VAL A 233 -18.56 2.51 3.68
C VAL A 233 -19.49 2.51 4.90
N LYS A 234 -20.45 1.59 4.91
CA LYS A 234 -21.28 1.27 6.08
C LYS A 234 -20.40 0.72 7.19
N ARG A 235 -20.65 1.16 8.43
CA ARG A 235 -19.98 0.60 9.62
C ARG A 235 -20.64 -0.72 10.02
N ALA A 236 -20.23 -1.81 9.39
CA ALA A 236 -20.63 -3.15 9.78
C ALA A 236 -19.77 -3.67 10.95
N GLU A 237 -20.36 -4.47 11.82
CA GLU A 237 -19.66 -5.24 12.84
C GLU A 237 -18.99 -6.45 12.15
N ARG A 238 -17.67 -6.51 12.19
CA ARG A 238 -16.91 -7.57 11.52
C ARG A 238 -17.22 -8.93 12.14
N ILE A 239 -17.40 -9.95 11.29
CA ILE A 239 -17.30 -11.35 11.68
C ILE A 239 -15.83 -11.74 11.58
N ASP A 240 -15.23 -12.21 12.68
CA ASP A 240 -13.80 -12.53 12.78
C ASP A 240 -13.44 -13.87 12.11
N ILE A 241 -13.91 -14.04 10.88
CA ILE A 241 -13.63 -15.17 9.99
C ILE A 241 -13.23 -14.60 8.62
N GLU A 242 -12.06 -15.00 8.14
CA GLU A 242 -11.62 -14.75 6.77
C GLU A 242 -12.09 -15.91 5.89
N TRP A 243 -12.83 -15.60 4.83
CA TRP A 243 -13.38 -16.58 3.91
C TRP A 243 -12.47 -16.68 2.70
N ILE A 244 -11.76 -17.79 2.59
CA ILE A 244 -10.83 -18.07 1.49
C ILE A 244 -11.44 -19.16 0.62
N ALA A 245 -11.54 -18.93 -0.70
CA ALA A 245 -11.85 -19.99 -1.66
C ALA A 245 -10.65 -20.25 -2.56
N ARG A 246 -10.48 -21.52 -2.96
CA ARG A 246 -9.33 -21.99 -3.73
C ARG A 246 -9.79 -22.93 -4.83
N ASP A 247 -9.25 -22.75 -6.03
CA ASP A 247 -9.41 -23.67 -7.15
C ASP A 247 -8.09 -24.24 -7.64
N TYR A 248 -6.97 -23.82 -7.10
CA TYR A 248 -5.66 -24.33 -7.52
C TYR A 248 -4.84 -24.73 -6.31
N LEU A 249 -4.08 -25.81 -6.46
CA LEU A 249 -3.17 -26.29 -5.43
C LEU A 249 -1.93 -25.38 -5.39
N TYR A 250 -1.98 -24.38 -4.52
CA TYR A 250 -0.92 -23.38 -4.40
C TYR A 250 -0.69 -22.93 -2.95
N GLY A 251 0.36 -22.12 -2.74
CA GLY A 251 0.61 -21.45 -1.46
C GLY A 251 0.72 -22.40 -0.26
N SER A 252 0.06 -22.05 0.85
CA SER A 252 0.05 -22.87 2.08
C SER A 252 -0.53 -24.26 1.87
N MET A 253 -1.58 -24.37 1.05
CA MET A 253 -2.25 -25.63 0.77
C MET A 253 -1.31 -26.63 0.06
N TYR A 254 -0.54 -26.16 -0.93
CA TYR A 254 0.48 -27.00 -1.59
C TYR A 254 1.58 -27.44 -0.61
N ARG A 255 2.02 -26.56 0.30
CA ARG A 255 3.04 -26.92 1.31
C ARG A 255 2.60 -28.03 2.25
N GLU A 256 1.32 -28.07 2.63
CA GLU A 256 0.78 -29.18 3.44
C GLU A 256 0.55 -30.43 2.58
N TYR A 257 0.13 -30.27 1.32
CA TYR A 257 -0.05 -31.38 0.39
C TYR A 257 1.25 -32.15 0.16
N VAL A 258 2.38 -31.47 -0.07
CA VAL A 258 3.67 -32.15 -0.26
C VAL A 258 4.18 -32.85 1.00
N LYS A 259 3.68 -32.51 2.19
CA LYS A 259 3.96 -33.22 3.46
C LYS A 259 3.09 -34.47 3.65
N GLY A 260 2.21 -34.78 2.69
CA GLY A 260 1.33 -35.96 2.75
C GLY A 260 -0.08 -35.67 3.23
N ILE A 261 -0.43 -34.42 3.56
CA ILE A 261 -1.81 -34.05 3.89
C ILE A 261 -2.68 -34.17 2.64
N ARG A 262 -3.85 -34.81 2.77
CA ARG A 262 -4.80 -35.01 1.65
C ARG A 262 -6.20 -34.54 1.95
N GLU A 263 -6.51 -34.26 3.20
CA GLU A 263 -7.83 -33.77 3.59
C GLU A 263 -7.71 -32.29 3.94
N PHE A 264 -8.45 -31.47 3.19
CA PHE A 264 -8.52 -30.03 3.38
C PHE A 264 -9.99 -29.66 3.54
N TYR A 265 -10.40 -29.24 4.73
CA TYR A 265 -11.78 -28.82 5.02
C TYR A 265 -12.85 -29.84 4.59
N GLY A 266 -12.64 -31.10 4.93
CA GLY A 266 -13.55 -32.21 4.58
C GLY A 266 -13.48 -32.63 3.11
N VAL A 267 -12.65 -31.97 2.29
CA VAL A 267 -12.40 -32.35 0.90
C VAL A 267 -11.13 -33.19 0.83
N LYS A 268 -11.28 -34.45 0.42
CA LYS A 268 -10.15 -35.35 0.17
C LYS A 268 -9.61 -35.13 -1.26
N LEU A 269 -8.37 -34.70 -1.36
CA LEU A 269 -7.66 -34.52 -2.62
C LEU A 269 -7.05 -35.83 -3.13
N PRO A 270 -6.99 -36.03 -4.46
CA PRO A 270 -6.29 -37.15 -5.06
C PRO A 270 -4.77 -37.03 -4.84
N ASN A 271 -4.07 -38.16 -4.98
CA ASN A 271 -2.61 -38.18 -5.06
C ASN A 271 -2.15 -37.70 -6.45
N GLY A 272 -0.92 -37.19 -6.52
CA GLY A 272 -0.25 -36.86 -7.79
C GLY A 272 -0.54 -35.45 -8.31
N LEU A 273 -1.30 -34.62 -7.59
CA LEU A 273 -1.48 -33.21 -7.95
C LEU A 273 -0.16 -32.46 -7.84
N GLN A 274 0.08 -31.58 -8.81
CA GLN A 274 1.27 -30.75 -8.91
C GLN A 274 0.99 -29.30 -8.46
N LEU A 275 2.07 -28.53 -8.27
CA LEU A 275 1.98 -27.10 -8.00
C LEU A 275 1.18 -26.41 -9.11
N ALA A 276 0.30 -25.47 -8.75
CA ALA A 276 -0.52 -24.70 -9.69
C ALA A 276 -1.46 -25.56 -10.55
N GLU A 277 -1.74 -26.80 -10.17
CA GLU A 277 -2.78 -27.62 -10.80
C GLU A 277 -4.17 -27.22 -10.29
N GLU A 278 -5.17 -27.25 -11.18
CA GLU A 278 -6.56 -26.99 -10.81
C GLU A 278 -7.11 -28.12 -9.92
N LEU A 279 -7.82 -27.74 -8.86
CA LEU A 279 -8.44 -28.65 -7.92
C LEU A 279 -9.69 -29.29 -8.54
N PRO A 280 -10.06 -30.52 -8.15
CA PRO A 280 -11.27 -31.18 -8.65
C PRO A 280 -12.57 -30.42 -8.34
N GLN A 281 -12.56 -29.60 -7.29
CA GLN A 281 -13.64 -28.72 -6.88
C GLN A 281 -13.07 -27.54 -6.09
N THR A 282 -13.84 -26.45 -6.03
CA THR A 282 -13.52 -25.32 -5.16
C THR A 282 -13.51 -25.75 -3.70
N ILE A 283 -12.46 -25.37 -2.98
CA ILE A 283 -12.32 -25.63 -1.54
C ILE A 283 -12.41 -24.30 -0.80
N LEU A 284 -13.33 -24.24 0.15
CA LEU A 284 -13.37 -23.16 1.13
C LEU A 284 -12.44 -23.50 2.29
N THR A 285 -11.56 -22.57 2.64
CA THR A 285 -10.66 -22.68 3.78
C THR A 285 -10.86 -21.50 4.75
N PRO A 286 -11.97 -21.43 5.50
CA PRO A 286 -12.21 -20.34 6.45
C PRO A 286 -11.16 -20.34 7.57
N THR A 287 -10.66 -19.16 7.93
CA THR A 287 -9.67 -18.99 9.00
C THR A 287 -10.11 -17.94 10.01
N THR A 288 -9.75 -18.11 11.27
CA THR A 288 -9.87 -17.04 12.27
C THR A 288 -8.65 -16.17 12.30
N LYS A 289 -8.87 -14.90 12.61
CA LYS A 289 -7.81 -13.91 12.80
C LYS A 289 -7.47 -13.84 14.29
N THR A 290 -6.28 -14.28 14.68
CA THR A 290 -5.78 -14.11 16.05
C THR A 290 -5.06 -12.77 16.20
N GLU A 291 -5.16 -12.11 17.35
CA GLU A 291 -4.44 -10.85 17.62
C GLU A 291 -2.90 -11.02 17.60
N VAL A 292 -2.43 -12.24 17.85
CA VAL A 292 -1.01 -12.62 17.82
C VAL A 292 -0.88 -14.00 17.16
N GLY A 293 -0.22 -14.09 16.01
CA GLY A 293 0.04 -15.35 15.31
C GLY A 293 -0.44 -15.38 13.85
N HIS A 294 -0.33 -16.55 13.22
CA HIS A 294 -0.86 -16.82 11.88
C HIS A 294 -2.35 -17.16 11.95
N ASP A 295 -3.09 -16.88 10.86
CA ASP A 295 -4.49 -17.27 10.75
C ASP A 295 -4.65 -18.79 10.95
N ILE A 296 -5.62 -19.18 11.78
CA ILE A 296 -5.86 -20.58 12.15
C ILE A 296 -7.10 -21.07 11.40
N GLU A 297 -7.01 -22.26 10.80
CA GLU A 297 -8.16 -22.91 10.16
C GLU A 297 -9.32 -23.09 11.16
N ILE A 298 -10.55 -22.75 10.75
CA ILE A 298 -11.73 -22.91 11.59
C ILE A 298 -12.82 -23.73 10.89
N THR A 299 -13.36 -24.71 11.60
CA THR A 299 -14.51 -25.50 11.14
C THR A 299 -15.83 -24.80 11.46
N LYS A 300 -16.90 -25.16 10.74
CA LYS A 300 -18.27 -24.69 11.03
C LYS A 300 -18.66 -24.88 12.49
N GLN A 301 -18.38 -26.07 13.04
CA GLN A 301 -18.72 -26.40 14.42
C GLN A 301 -17.99 -25.49 15.40
N GLN A 302 -16.67 -25.33 15.23
CA GLN A 302 -15.87 -24.43 16.08
C GLN A 302 -16.33 -22.97 15.97
N ALA A 303 -16.69 -22.49 14.77
CA ALA A 303 -17.17 -21.13 14.57
C ALA A 303 -18.48 -20.85 15.32
N ILE A 304 -19.39 -21.83 15.34
CA ILE A 304 -20.66 -21.75 16.08
C ILE A 304 -20.43 -21.87 17.59
N GLU A 305 -19.61 -22.82 18.04
CA GLU A 305 -19.26 -23.02 19.45
C GLU A 305 -18.57 -21.78 20.05
N ASN A 306 -17.69 -21.14 19.27
CA ASN A 306 -17.02 -19.89 19.64
C ASN A 306 -17.90 -18.65 19.50
N LYS A 307 -19.17 -18.80 19.11
CA LYS A 307 -20.15 -17.71 18.93
C LYS A 307 -19.70 -16.63 17.93
N LEU A 308 -18.88 -17.02 16.95
CA LEU A 308 -18.47 -16.10 15.87
C LEU A 308 -19.63 -15.88 14.88
N VAL A 309 -20.42 -16.93 14.64
CA VAL A 309 -21.58 -16.94 13.74
C VAL A 309 -22.66 -17.91 14.22
N THR A 310 -23.91 -17.69 13.79
CA THR A 310 -24.98 -18.70 13.88
C THR A 310 -24.89 -19.73 12.73
N PRO A 311 -25.60 -20.88 12.80
CA PRO A 311 -25.68 -21.82 11.68
C PRO A 311 -26.20 -21.20 10.39
N GLU A 312 -27.16 -20.27 10.49
CA GLU A 312 -27.74 -19.54 9.37
C GLU A 312 -26.72 -18.57 8.77
N GLU A 313 -26.03 -17.79 9.61
CA GLU A 313 -25.00 -16.87 9.18
C GLU A 313 -23.83 -17.60 8.50
N TRP A 314 -23.39 -18.74 9.03
CA TRP A 314 -22.38 -19.57 8.37
C TRP A 314 -22.83 -19.94 6.96
N SER A 315 -24.07 -20.42 6.81
CA SER A 315 -24.60 -20.87 5.53
C SER A 315 -24.68 -19.72 4.53
N ILE A 316 -25.09 -18.53 4.97
CA ILE A 316 -25.08 -17.31 4.16
C ILE A 316 -23.66 -16.96 3.72
N CYS A 317 -22.70 -16.98 4.63
CA CYS A 317 -21.31 -16.62 4.32
C CYS A 317 -20.67 -17.63 3.36
N GLU A 318 -20.89 -18.93 3.57
CA GLU A 318 -20.40 -20.02 2.74
C GLU A 318 -20.94 -19.91 1.31
N GLU A 319 -22.26 -19.82 1.16
CA GLU A 319 -22.94 -19.72 -0.14
C GLU A 319 -22.50 -18.47 -0.90
N ASN A 320 -22.44 -17.31 -0.24
CA ASN A 320 -22.09 -16.05 -0.91
C ASN A 320 -20.59 -15.95 -1.20
N THR A 321 -19.72 -16.58 -0.42
CA THR A 321 -18.30 -16.70 -0.78
C THR A 321 -18.14 -17.45 -2.10
N LEU A 322 -18.84 -18.57 -2.29
CA LEU A 322 -18.78 -19.34 -3.53
C LEU A 322 -19.35 -18.58 -4.72
N LYS A 323 -20.53 -17.94 -4.57
CA LYS A 323 -21.15 -17.14 -5.63
C LYS A 323 -20.27 -15.96 -6.06
N LEU A 324 -19.69 -15.25 -5.10
CA LEU A 324 -18.76 -14.16 -5.38
C LEU A 324 -17.52 -14.68 -6.09
N TYR A 325 -16.94 -15.80 -5.62
CA TYR A 325 -15.77 -16.39 -6.22
C TYR A 325 -15.99 -16.81 -7.67
N GLU A 326 -17.10 -17.49 -7.94
CA GLU A 326 -17.51 -17.88 -9.29
C GLU A 326 -17.60 -16.66 -10.21
N PHE A 327 -18.21 -15.57 -9.73
CA PHE A 327 -18.30 -14.32 -10.48
C PHE A 327 -16.92 -13.72 -10.76
N TYR A 328 -16.05 -13.63 -9.75
CA TYR A 328 -14.70 -13.10 -9.89
C TYR A 328 -13.87 -13.91 -10.89
N ARG A 329 -13.93 -15.24 -10.82
CA ARG A 329 -13.28 -16.15 -11.78
C ARG A 329 -13.79 -15.96 -13.20
N LYS A 330 -15.10 -15.87 -13.38
CA LYS A 330 -15.71 -15.64 -14.69
C LYS A 330 -15.20 -14.36 -15.33
N VAL A 331 -15.18 -13.27 -14.56
CA VAL A 331 -14.68 -11.98 -15.03
C VAL A 331 -13.17 -12.03 -15.30
N ALA A 332 -12.37 -12.64 -14.43
CA ALA A 332 -10.93 -12.81 -14.63
C ALA A 332 -10.61 -13.60 -15.91
N ASN A 333 -11.31 -14.72 -16.13
CA ASN A 333 -11.10 -15.55 -17.32
C ASN A 333 -11.40 -14.78 -18.63
N GLN A 334 -12.42 -13.91 -18.62
CA GLN A 334 -12.71 -13.02 -19.76
C GLN A 334 -11.61 -11.98 -20.03
N LYS A 335 -10.75 -11.69 -19.04
CA LYS A 335 -9.60 -10.78 -19.15
C LYS A 335 -8.27 -11.50 -19.40
N GLY A 336 -8.28 -12.82 -19.61
CA GLY A 336 -7.05 -13.61 -19.74
C GLY A 336 -6.30 -13.77 -18.41
N LEU A 337 -7.02 -13.69 -17.29
CA LEU A 337 -6.50 -13.85 -15.93
C LEU A 337 -7.09 -15.11 -15.25
N ILE A 338 -6.38 -15.63 -14.25
CA ILE A 338 -6.83 -16.69 -13.35
C ILE A 338 -6.78 -16.13 -11.92
N ILE A 339 -7.86 -16.30 -11.15
CA ILE A 339 -7.88 -16.06 -9.70
C ILE A 339 -7.88 -17.43 -9.01
N PRO A 340 -6.71 -17.99 -8.65
CA PRO A 340 -6.60 -19.32 -8.07
C PRO A 340 -7.10 -19.41 -6.63
N ASP A 341 -7.02 -18.29 -5.92
CA ASP A 341 -7.61 -18.10 -4.61
C ASP A 341 -7.87 -16.62 -4.34
N PHE A 342 -8.84 -16.35 -3.47
CA PHE A 342 -9.14 -15.01 -2.97
C PHE A 342 -9.57 -15.08 -1.52
N LYS A 343 -9.54 -13.94 -0.85
CA LYS A 343 -10.00 -13.78 0.53
C LYS A 343 -10.97 -12.63 0.66
N ILE A 344 -12.06 -12.84 1.39
CA ILE A 344 -12.98 -11.78 1.79
C ILE A 344 -13.29 -11.83 3.29
N GLU A 345 -13.67 -10.68 3.83
CA GLU A 345 -14.23 -10.54 5.17
C GLU A 345 -15.73 -10.19 5.05
N MET A 346 -16.51 -10.59 6.05
CA MET A 346 -17.94 -10.28 6.12
C MET A 346 -18.28 -9.59 7.44
N GLY A 347 -19.40 -8.89 7.48
CA GLY A 347 -19.86 -8.19 8.68
C GLY A 347 -21.37 -8.06 8.75
N ARG A 348 -21.85 -7.80 9.96
CA ARG A 348 -23.25 -7.55 10.29
C ARG A 348 -23.55 -6.07 10.23
N TYR A 349 -24.60 -5.69 9.51
CA TYR A 349 -25.10 -4.31 9.53
C TYR A 349 -26.62 -4.34 9.55
N LYS A 350 -27.21 -3.82 10.64
CA LYS A 350 -28.67 -3.80 10.84
C LYS A 350 -29.35 -5.17 10.66
N GLY A 351 -28.68 -6.24 11.10
CA GLY A 351 -29.18 -7.62 11.03
C GLY A 351 -28.92 -8.33 9.70
N GLU A 352 -28.31 -7.67 8.71
CA GLU A 352 -27.93 -8.28 7.43
C GLU A 352 -26.43 -8.58 7.38
N ILE A 353 -26.05 -9.72 6.78
CA ILE A 353 -24.65 -10.03 6.46
C ILE A 353 -24.29 -9.40 5.12
N MET A 354 -23.11 -8.78 5.05
CA MET A 354 -22.58 -8.20 3.83
C MET A 354 -21.07 -8.38 3.74
N GLN A 355 -20.54 -8.28 2.52
CA GLN A 355 -19.11 -8.20 2.27
C GLN A 355 -18.56 -6.87 2.80
N ILE A 356 -17.45 -6.95 3.52
CA ILE A 356 -16.72 -5.78 4.04
C ILE A 356 -15.26 -5.83 3.57
N ASP A 357 -14.43 -4.93 4.13
CA ASP A 357 -13.02 -4.78 3.81
C ASP A 357 -12.76 -4.49 2.32
N GLU A 358 -12.05 -5.36 1.61
CA GLU A 358 -11.78 -5.19 0.17
C GLU A 358 -12.29 -6.37 -0.66
N ALA A 359 -12.60 -6.10 -1.92
CA ALA A 359 -12.84 -7.14 -2.92
C ALA A 359 -11.49 -7.71 -3.44
N PRO A 360 -11.45 -8.70 -4.35
CA PRO A 360 -10.20 -9.19 -4.93
C PRO A 360 -9.37 -8.09 -5.60
N THR A 361 -8.23 -7.78 -5.00
CA THR A 361 -7.24 -6.83 -5.51
C THR A 361 -5.87 -7.51 -5.59
N HIS A 362 -4.84 -6.74 -5.97
CA HIS A 362 -3.43 -7.13 -5.89
C HIS A 362 -3.02 -7.65 -4.49
N ASP A 363 -3.65 -7.16 -3.42
CA ASP A 363 -3.28 -7.51 -2.03
C ASP A 363 -4.11 -8.68 -1.46
N SER A 364 -5.37 -8.85 -1.88
CA SER A 364 -6.34 -9.78 -1.28
C SER A 364 -6.61 -11.05 -2.10
N ALA A 365 -6.04 -11.15 -3.31
CA ALA A 365 -6.18 -12.32 -4.16
C ALA A 365 -4.88 -12.60 -4.92
N ARG A 366 -4.68 -13.87 -5.29
CA ARG A 366 -3.73 -14.22 -6.35
C ARG A 366 -4.39 -13.98 -7.71
N ILE A 367 -3.60 -13.52 -8.67
CA ILE A 367 -4.03 -13.06 -9.98
C ILE A 367 -2.95 -13.43 -11.00
N TRP A 368 -3.08 -14.60 -11.61
CA TRP A 368 -2.13 -15.09 -12.60
C TRP A 368 -2.54 -14.69 -14.01
N ILE A 369 -1.56 -14.39 -14.86
CA ILE A 369 -1.80 -14.21 -16.29
C ILE A 369 -1.94 -15.59 -16.94
N LYS A 370 -3.12 -15.87 -17.50
CA LYS A 370 -3.49 -17.19 -18.03
C LYS A 370 -2.52 -17.71 -19.09
N LYS A 371 -1.97 -16.82 -19.92
CA LYS A 371 -1.01 -17.17 -20.98
C LYS A 371 0.27 -17.81 -20.44
N TYR A 372 0.65 -17.49 -19.20
CA TYR A 372 1.88 -17.95 -18.57
C TYR A 372 1.62 -19.02 -17.49
N HIS A 373 0.37 -19.47 -17.35
CA HIS A 373 0.04 -20.52 -16.40
C HIS A 373 0.60 -21.87 -16.86
N GLU A 374 1.45 -22.45 -16.04
CA GLU A 374 2.06 -23.77 -16.27
C GLU A 374 2.00 -24.62 -15.00
N VAL A 375 1.42 -25.82 -15.10
CA VAL A 375 1.36 -26.79 -14.01
C VAL A 375 2.77 -27.29 -13.66
N GLY A 376 3.05 -27.45 -12.38
CA GLY A 376 4.35 -27.82 -11.85
C GLY A 376 5.34 -26.66 -11.76
N LYS A 377 4.96 -25.45 -12.19
CA LYS A 377 5.79 -24.24 -12.13
C LYS A 377 5.23 -23.21 -11.17
N ARG A 378 6.12 -22.30 -10.79
CA ARG A 378 5.81 -21.05 -10.10
C ARG A 378 5.11 -20.07 -11.03
N GLN A 379 4.24 -19.25 -10.45
CA GLN A 379 3.41 -18.30 -11.19
C GLN A 379 3.83 -16.84 -10.93
N GLU A 380 4.76 -16.61 -9.99
CA GLU A 380 5.16 -15.28 -9.53
C GLU A 380 5.87 -14.45 -10.59
N ASN A 381 6.46 -15.10 -11.60
CA ASN A 381 7.07 -14.42 -12.74
C ASN A 381 6.07 -13.48 -13.44
N TRP A 382 4.83 -13.93 -13.63
CA TRP A 382 3.85 -13.24 -14.47
C TRP A 382 2.52 -12.98 -13.76
N CYS A 383 2.54 -12.82 -12.43
CA CYS A 383 1.34 -12.47 -11.68
C CYS A 383 1.12 -10.96 -11.59
N LEU A 384 -0.12 -10.55 -11.36
CA LEU A 384 -0.54 -9.17 -11.10
C LEU A 384 -0.80 -8.92 -9.61
N ASP A 385 -0.34 -9.81 -8.75
CA ASP A 385 -0.58 -9.81 -7.32
C ASP A 385 0.74 -9.68 -6.51
N LYS A 386 0.57 -9.64 -5.19
CA LYS A 386 1.66 -9.41 -4.22
C LYS A 386 2.64 -10.57 -4.09
N GLU A 387 2.37 -11.74 -4.64
CA GLU A 387 3.29 -12.88 -4.59
C GLU A 387 4.59 -12.57 -5.33
N PHE A 388 4.59 -11.70 -6.34
CA PHE A 388 5.84 -11.19 -6.96
C PHE A 388 6.79 -10.59 -5.91
N TYR A 389 6.28 -9.69 -5.08
CA TYR A 389 7.09 -9.03 -4.05
C TYR A 389 7.49 -10.00 -2.93
N ARG A 390 6.56 -10.85 -2.48
CA ARG A 390 6.87 -11.90 -1.49
C ARG A 390 7.99 -12.81 -2.00
N GLN A 391 7.95 -13.14 -3.28
CA GLN A 391 8.91 -14.06 -3.85
C GLN A 391 10.29 -13.44 -4.01
N PHE A 392 10.36 -12.21 -4.51
CA PHE A 392 11.60 -11.41 -4.51
C PHE A 392 12.26 -11.36 -3.13
N LEU A 393 11.48 -11.15 -2.05
CA LEU A 393 12.02 -11.13 -0.68
C LEU A 393 12.62 -12.49 -0.28
N ILE A 394 11.94 -13.59 -0.61
CA ILE A 394 12.43 -14.95 -0.35
C ILE A 394 13.73 -15.22 -1.10
N ASP A 395 13.79 -14.85 -2.38
CA ASP A 395 14.96 -15.07 -3.22
C ASP A 395 16.13 -14.16 -2.82
N SER A 396 15.84 -13.00 -2.22
CA SER A 396 16.79 -12.12 -1.53
C SER A 396 17.25 -12.64 -0.16
N GLY A 397 16.78 -13.81 0.27
CA GLY A 397 17.22 -14.47 1.51
C GLY A 397 16.40 -14.12 2.76
N ILE A 398 15.24 -13.45 2.62
CA ILE A 398 14.35 -13.18 3.75
C ILE A 398 13.55 -14.43 4.09
N ASP A 399 13.66 -14.91 5.33
CA ASP A 399 12.81 -15.98 5.85
C ASP A 399 11.40 -15.45 6.13
N PRO A 400 10.34 -15.96 5.45
CA PRO A 400 8.96 -15.58 5.69
C PRO A 400 8.48 -15.79 7.14
N LYS A 401 9.12 -16.68 7.90
CA LYS A 401 8.78 -16.95 9.31
C LYS A 401 9.46 -15.97 10.27
N ARG A 402 10.55 -15.34 9.84
CA ARG A 402 11.35 -14.42 10.64
C ARG A 402 11.80 -13.21 9.81
N PRO A 403 10.85 -12.47 9.19
CA PRO A 403 11.20 -11.29 8.41
C PRO A 403 11.66 -10.16 9.35
N PRO A 404 12.54 -9.26 8.87
CA PRO A 404 12.83 -8.02 9.58
C PRO A 404 11.57 -7.14 9.67
N ASP A 405 11.52 -6.29 10.69
CA ASP A 405 10.45 -5.32 10.91
C ASP A 405 11.06 -3.94 11.20
N PRO A 406 10.96 -2.98 10.27
CA PRO A 406 10.30 -3.08 8.96
C PRO A 406 11.05 -3.96 7.95
N LEU A 407 10.38 -4.33 6.85
CA LEU A 407 11.03 -4.95 5.69
C LEU A 407 12.03 -3.98 5.05
N PRO A 408 13.11 -4.50 4.43
CA PRO A 408 14.13 -3.66 3.82
C PRO A 408 13.59 -2.78 2.70
N GLU A 409 14.39 -1.78 2.33
CA GLU A 409 14.14 -0.93 1.19
C GLU A 409 14.03 -1.77 -0.10
N ILE A 410 13.05 -1.42 -0.93
CA ILE A 410 12.79 -2.11 -2.19
C ILE A 410 13.63 -1.48 -3.30
N PRO A 411 14.45 -2.25 -4.04
CA PRO A 411 15.22 -1.72 -5.16
C PRO A 411 14.32 -1.04 -6.21
N PRO A 412 14.77 0.06 -6.87
CA PRO A 412 13.94 0.81 -7.82
C PRO A 412 13.31 -0.02 -8.94
N LEU A 413 14.04 -1.02 -9.47
CA LEU A 413 13.50 -1.93 -10.49
C LEU A 413 12.34 -2.79 -9.97
N ILE A 414 12.40 -3.22 -8.71
CA ILE A 414 11.32 -3.98 -8.07
C ILE A 414 10.13 -3.07 -7.77
N VAL A 415 10.36 -1.82 -7.33
CA VAL A 415 9.30 -0.82 -7.16
C VAL A 415 8.55 -0.60 -8.47
N GLU A 416 9.26 -0.40 -9.58
CA GLU A 416 8.66 -0.23 -10.92
C GLU A 416 7.77 -1.42 -11.29
N GLU A 417 8.26 -2.64 -11.09
CA GLU A 417 7.56 -3.87 -11.47
C GLU A 417 6.37 -4.19 -10.54
N ILE A 418 6.44 -3.85 -9.25
CA ILE A 418 5.29 -3.89 -8.34
C ILE A 418 4.25 -2.86 -8.77
N GLN A 419 4.67 -1.63 -9.08
CA GLN A 419 3.79 -0.56 -9.52
C GLN A 419 3.04 -0.94 -10.79
N LYS A 420 3.73 -1.48 -11.79
CA LYS A 420 3.12 -2.01 -13.03
C LYS A 420 2.09 -3.09 -12.73
N ARG A 421 2.36 -4.01 -11.80
CA ARG A 421 1.46 -5.10 -11.44
C ARG A 421 0.20 -4.61 -10.73
N VAL A 422 0.33 -3.76 -9.71
CA VAL A 422 -0.82 -3.28 -8.94
C VAL A 422 -1.71 -2.33 -9.75
N ILE A 423 -1.12 -1.40 -10.50
CA ILE A 423 -1.87 -0.51 -11.40
C ILE A 423 -2.42 -1.30 -12.59
N GLY A 424 -1.63 -2.24 -13.12
CA GLY A 424 -2.02 -3.13 -14.21
C GLY A 424 -3.21 -3.99 -13.85
N CYS A 425 -3.24 -4.56 -12.66
CA CYS A 425 -4.37 -5.30 -12.12
C CYS A 425 -5.68 -4.50 -12.23
N TYR A 426 -5.69 -3.28 -11.67
CA TYR A 426 -6.83 -2.38 -11.80
C TYR A 426 -7.20 -2.09 -13.26
N LYS A 427 -6.21 -1.74 -14.09
CA LYS A 427 -6.44 -1.34 -15.49
C LYS A 427 -6.97 -2.49 -16.35
N VAL A 428 -6.50 -3.72 -16.15
CA VAL A 428 -6.95 -4.89 -16.90
C VAL A 428 -8.40 -5.21 -16.56
N PHE A 429 -8.73 -5.27 -15.26
CA PHE A 429 -10.10 -5.53 -14.82
C PHE A 429 -11.07 -4.41 -15.21
N ALA A 430 -10.75 -3.18 -14.81
CA ALA A 430 -11.70 -2.07 -14.82
C ALA A 430 -11.66 -1.20 -16.08
N LYS A 431 -10.53 -1.16 -16.79
CA LYS A 431 -10.30 -0.29 -17.95
C LYS A 431 -10.06 -1.05 -19.26
N ASN A 432 -10.07 -2.39 -19.24
CA ASN A 432 -9.84 -3.24 -20.42
C ASN A 432 -8.49 -2.98 -21.10
N VAL A 433 -7.48 -2.58 -20.34
CA VAL A 433 -6.11 -2.47 -20.86
C VAL A 433 -5.58 -3.87 -21.18
N SER A 434 -4.90 -4.03 -22.31
CA SER A 434 -4.34 -5.33 -22.70
C SER A 434 -3.17 -5.71 -21.80
N LEU A 435 -3.03 -7.00 -21.52
CA LEU A 435 -1.95 -7.54 -20.69
C LEU A 435 -0.57 -7.27 -21.29
N GLU A 436 -0.46 -7.30 -22.61
CA GLU A 436 0.77 -7.04 -23.35
C GLU A 436 1.25 -5.58 -23.17
N SER A 437 0.32 -4.64 -23.03
CA SER A 437 0.67 -3.22 -22.86
C SER A 437 1.21 -2.89 -21.46
N LEU A 438 1.15 -3.83 -20.52
CA LEU A 438 1.72 -3.65 -19.19
C LEU A 438 3.26 -3.72 -19.20
N ASP A 439 3.86 -4.33 -20.24
CA ASP A 439 5.31 -4.48 -20.39
C ASP A 439 5.99 -4.97 -19.10
N LEU A 440 5.43 -6.06 -18.55
CA LEU A 440 5.94 -6.71 -17.35
C LEU A 440 7.24 -7.44 -17.69
N LYS A 441 8.17 -7.43 -16.74
CA LYS A 441 9.33 -8.33 -16.73
C LYS A 441 9.04 -9.45 -15.76
N SER A 442 9.48 -10.67 -16.07
CA SER A 442 9.47 -11.77 -15.12
C SER A 442 10.31 -11.46 -13.88
N LEU A 443 10.05 -12.16 -12.77
CA LEU A 443 10.85 -11.99 -11.56
C LEU A 443 12.30 -12.35 -11.84
N GLU A 444 12.54 -13.48 -12.52
CA GLU A 444 13.86 -13.93 -12.93
C GLU A 444 14.62 -12.87 -13.76
N GLU A 445 13.97 -12.24 -14.75
CA GLU A 445 14.59 -11.16 -15.55
C GLU A 445 14.96 -9.92 -14.72
N VAL A 446 14.20 -9.64 -13.65
CA VAL A 446 14.47 -8.50 -12.77
C VAL A 446 15.60 -8.84 -11.80
N GLU A 447 15.61 -10.04 -11.26
CA GLU A 447 16.65 -10.56 -10.37
C GLU A 447 18.00 -10.65 -11.09
N GLU A 448 18.03 -11.12 -12.34
CA GLU A 448 19.23 -11.14 -13.18
C GLU A 448 19.79 -9.73 -13.37
N LYS A 449 18.92 -8.74 -13.63
CA LYS A 449 19.33 -7.32 -13.76
C LYS A 449 19.84 -6.71 -12.46
N LEU A 450 19.45 -7.26 -11.32
CA LEU A 450 19.97 -6.88 -10.00
C LEU A 450 21.27 -7.63 -9.64
N GLY A 451 21.75 -8.54 -10.51
CA GLY A 451 22.93 -9.36 -10.24
C GLY A 451 22.68 -10.45 -9.19
N MET A 452 21.43 -10.82 -8.95
CA MET A 452 21.08 -11.92 -8.06
C MET A 452 21.30 -13.25 -8.78
N ALA A 453 21.69 -14.28 -8.03
CA ALA A 453 21.78 -15.63 -8.58
C ALA A 453 20.36 -16.15 -8.84
N VAL A 454 19.97 -16.22 -10.12
CA VAL A 454 18.70 -16.81 -10.56
C VAL A 454 18.72 -18.31 -10.22
N LYS A 455 17.67 -18.80 -9.54
CA LYS A 455 17.60 -20.18 -9.00
C LYS A 455 16.78 -21.14 -9.83
#